data_AF-A0A8S4GH08-F1
#
_entry.id   AF-A0A8S4GH08-F1
#
_cell.length_a   1.000
_cell.length_b   1.000
_cell.length_c   1.000
_cell.angle_alpha   90.00
_cell.angle_beta   90.00
_cell.angle_gamma   90.00
#
_symmetry.space_group_name_H-M   'P 1'
#
loop_
_entity.id
_entity.type
_entity.pdbx_description
1 polymer ?
#
loop_
_entity_poly.entity_id
_entity_poly.type
_entity_poly.pdbx_seq_one_letter_code
_entity_poly.pdbx_strand_id
1 'polypeptide(L)'
;MAAERDPYAEGAPLSLVFDKCRSLVREADDWPASDPDTRSKLDDAVALVKRCSELVRKADLFSSNEDVDDVATAHLKYLLLSFFLGQLLAKTTERDPAARSGALKQAGAILGLFLSQLQRMRLLPKVYARAAGLDEDADEGEGAAGNDKKDPVQARNDKIARFKRSREIDSRLAAIEAKRALTRRPGDGDDAQDAPDLDEEDERDLWLLAIEGAVITTLDMRATLAQEVEILAHAAARDGGDRAPREDVVVGPRGERMQRGEAQAAVLEKLRGIVPTLKGSTADVAARREQMVASAVLQPFHNAPTMSLREYAEREVRDAEERAARADAAEGARRAREADSSEDEDELRQKRAFDDFKDENPRGWGNSSIKPLR
;
A
#
# COMPACT_ATOMS: atom_id res chain seq x y z
N MET A 1 32.65 18.21 -39.95
CA MET A 1 31.53 17.46 -39.36
C MET A 1 30.55 18.49 -38.83
N ALA A 2 29.44 18.70 -39.52
CA ALA A 2 28.39 19.58 -39.03
C ALA A 2 27.79 18.90 -37.79
N ALA A 3 27.80 19.57 -36.64
CA ALA A 3 27.02 19.11 -35.49
C ALA A 3 25.57 19.03 -35.95
N GLU A 4 24.98 17.83 -35.90
CA GLU A 4 23.54 17.66 -36.07
C GLU A 4 22.85 18.64 -35.11
N ARG A 5 22.13 19.62 -35.68
CA ARG A 5 21.31 20.51 -34.87
C ARG A 5 20.28 19.63 -34.17
N ASP A 6 20.28 19.66 -32.84
CA ASP A 6 19.24 19.01 -32.04
C ASP A 6 17.86 19.46 -32.58
N PRO A 7 17.03 18.56 -33.12
CA PRO A 7 15.74 18.93 -33.71
C PRO A 7 14.76 19.44 -32.65
N TYR A 8 15.09 19.27 -31.37
CA TYR A 8 14.34 19.79 -30.23
C TYR A 8 14.98 21.06 -29.65
N ALA A 9 15.98 21.66 -30.31
CA ALA A 9 16.66 22.89 -29.88
C ALA A 9 15.74 24.13 -29.83
N GLU A 10 16.30 25.27 -29.43
CA GLU A 10 15.57 26.53 -29.24
C GLU A 10 14.85 26.94 -30.54
N GLY A 11 13.53 27.17 -30.46
CA GLY A 11 12.67 27.46 -31.61
C GLY A 11 11.92 26.27 -32.24
N ALA A 12 12.09 25.05 -31.72
CA ALA A 12 11.30 23.89 -32.17
C ALA A 12 9.79 24.06 -31.89
N PRO A 13 8.89 23.57 -32.77
CA PRO A 13 7.45 23.60 -32.54
C PRO A 13 7.07 22.88 -31.25
N LEU A 14 6.17 23.47 -30.45
CA LEU A 14 5.75 22.92 -29.17
C LEU A 14 5.16 21.50 -29.30
N SER A 15 4.40 21.25 -30.37
CA SER A 15 3.85 19.93 -30.68
C SER A 15 4.93 18.88 -30.87
N LEU A 16 6.00 19.21 -31.63
CA LEU A 16 7.13 18.31 -31.88
C LEU A 16 7.87 17.95 -30.59
N VAL A 17 8.11 18.94 -29.72
CA VAL A 17 8.75 18.72 -28.42
C VAL A 17 7.88 17.82 -27.53
N PHE A 18 6.56 18.03 -27.53
CA PHE A 18 5.62 17.19 -26.79
C PHE A 18 5.59 15.75 -27.31
N ASP A 19 5.57 15.55 -28.62
CA ASP A 19 5.55 14.21 -29.21
C ASP A 19 6.81 13.43 -28.84
N LYS A 20 7.97 14.11 -28.78
CA LYS A 20 9.20 13.50 -28.26
C LYS A 20 9.13 13.19 -26.77
N CYS A 21 8.58 14.08 -25.95
CA CYS A 21 8.34 13.78 -24.53
C CYS A 21 7.48 12.52 -24.37
N ARG A 22 6.41 12.40 -25.15
CA ARG A 22 5.52 11.24 -25.14
C ARG A 22 6.22 9.95 -25.58
N SER A 23 7.10 9.99 -26.58
CA SER A 23 7.89 8.81 -26.99
C SER A 23 8.86 8.39 -25.89
N LEU A 24 9.60 9.34 -25.30
CA LEU A 24 10.56 9.04 -24.23
C LEU A 24 9.90 8.42 -23.00
N VAL A 25 8.71 8.91 -22.60
CA VAL A 25 7.96 8.34 -21.47
C VAL A 25 7.55 6.88 -21.75
N ARG A 26 7.13 6.57 -22.98
CA ARG A 26 6.80 5.19 -23.39
C ARG A 26 8.04 4.29 -23.40
N GLU A 27 9.15 4.79 -23.95
CA GLU A 27 10.42 4.05 -24.00
C GLU A 27 11.00 3.82 -22.59
N ALA A 28 10.74 4.72 -21.63
CA ALA A 28 11.24 4.62 -20.26
C ALA A 28 10.69 3.41 -19.48
N ASP A 29 9.63 2.75 -19.95
CA ASP A 29 9.17 1.48 -19.39
C ASP A 29 10.14 0.32 -19.67
N ASP A 30 10.88 0.40 -20.76
CA ASP A 30 11.82 -0.64 -21.18
C ASP A 30 13.26 -0.37 -20.73
N TRP A 31 13.54 0.75 -20.07
CA TRP A 31 14.89 1.09 -19.60
C TRP A 31 15.24 0.31 -18.33
N PRO A 32 16.19 -0.64 -18.37
CA PRO A 32 16.53 -1.42 -17.19
C PRO A 32 17.35 -0.59 -16.21
N ALA A 33 17.02 -0.67 -14.92
CA ALA A 33 17.77 0.04 -13.87
C ALA A 33 19.24 -0.42 -13.73
N SER A 34 19.58 -1.57 -14.32
CA SER A 34 20.95 -2.09 -14.36
C SER A 34 21.83 -1.46 -15.45
N ASP A 35 21.23 -0.85 -16.48
CA ASP A 35 21.99 -0.19 -17.55
C ASP A 35 22.62 1.12 -17.00
N PRO A 36 23.96 1.27 -17.10
CA PRO A 36 24.65 2.50 -16.67
C PRO A 36 24.10 3.77 -17.31
N ASP A 37 23.58 3.68 -18.54
CA ASP A 37 23.11 4.83 -19.29
C ASP A 37 21.68 5.26 -18.91
N THR A 38 20.93 4.41 -18.19
CA THR A 38 19.53 4.69 -17.82
C THR A 38 19.39 5.99 -17.02
N ARG A 39 20.35 6.30 -16.15
CA ARG A 39 20.35 7.55 -15.40
C ARG A 39 20.40 8.77 -16.32
N SER A 40 21.35 8.79 -17.27
CA SER A 40 21.50 9.90 -18.21
C SER A 40 20.27 10.04 -19.10
N LYS A 41 19.75 8.92 -19.63
CA LYS A 41 18.51 8.91 -20.44
C LYS A 41 17.33 9.49 -19.67
N LEU A 42 17.22 9.16 -18.37
CA LEU A 42 16.17 9.67 -17.51
C LEU A 42 16.32 11.17 -17.24
N ASP A 43 17.54 11.62 -16.93
CA ASP A 43 17.85 13.03 -16.70
C ASP A 43 17.54 13.88 -17.95
N ASP A 44 17.91 13.40 -19.14
CA ASP A 44 17.61 14.04 -20.42
C ASP A 44 16.10 14.11 -20.70
N ALA A 45 15.37 13.01 -20.46
CA ALA A 45 13.92 12.97 -20.62
C ALA A 45 13.21 13.92 -19.65
N VAL A 46 13.64 13.96 -18.38
CA VAL A 46 13.13 14.89 -17.36
C VAL A 46 13.40 16.34 -17.77
N ALA A 47 14.58 16.65 -18.29
CA ALA A 47 14.93 17.98 -18.77
C ALA A 47 14.04 18.40 -19.94
N LEU A 48 13.76 17.50 -20.89
CA LEU A 48 12.91 17.79 -22.03
C LEU A 48 11.45 18.05 -21.62
N VAL A 49 10.89 17.24 -20.70
CA VAL A 49 9.52 17.44 -20.20
C VAL A 49 9.40 18.76 -19.43
N LYS A 50 10.39 19.11 -18.60
CA LYS A 50 10.44 20.41 -17.90
C LYS A 50 10.47 21.57 -18.89
N ARG A 51 11.30 21.47 -19.93
CA ARG A 51 11.37 22.49 -20.98
C ARG A 51 10.05 22.61 -21.75
N CYS A 52 9.40 21.49 -22.09
CA CYS A 52 8.08 21.52 -22.73
C CYS A 52 7.05 22.21 -21.83
N SER A 53 7.06 21.94 -20.53
CA SER A 53 6.19 22.59 -19.53
C SER A 53 6.44 24.10 -19.44
N GLU A 54 7.70 24.54 -19.50
CA GLU A 54 8.05 25.95 -19.53
C GLU A 54 7.56 26.65 -20.80
N LEU A 55 7.64 25.98 -21.96
CA LEU A 55 7.13 26.52 -23.22
C LEU A 55 5.60 26.67 -23.18
N VAL A 56 4.88 25.68 -22.65
CA VAL A 56 3.42 25.77 -22.41
C VAL A 56 3.07 26.95 -21.51
N ARG A 57 3.82 27.12 -20.40
CA ARG A 57 3.61 28.24 -19.47
C ARG A 57 3.90 29.60 -20.13
N LYS A 58 4.93 29.70 -20.96
CA LYS A 58 5.27 30.93 -21.71
C LYS A 58 4.25 31.25 -22.79
N ALA A 59 3.61 30.23 -23.36
CA ALA A 59 2.55 30.38 -24.35
C ALA A 59 1.19 30.70 -23.72
N ASP A 60 1.07 30.66 -22.38
CA ASP A 60 -0.14 30.98 -21.62
C ASP A 60 -1.38 30.20 -22.10
N LEU A 61 -1.18 28.92 -22.43
CA LEU A 61 -2.22 28.07 -23.04
C LEU A 61 -3.35 27.66 -22.08
N PHE A 62 -3.16 27.87 -20.78
CA PHE A 62 -4.12 27.51 -19.75
C PHE A 62 -4.22 28.64 -18.74
N SER A 63 -5.43 29.18 -18.59
CA SER A 63 -5.72 30.13 -17.52
C SER A 63 -6.17 29.40 -16.25
N SER A 64 -6.10 30.10 -15.13
CA SER A 64 -6.52 29.56 -13.82
C SER A 64 -8.03 29.38 -13.69
N ASN A 65 -8.82 30.05 -14.55
CA ASN A 65 -10.28 30.10 -14.51
C ASN A 65 -10.95 29.43 -15.73
N GLU A 66 -10.19 28.70 -16.55
CA GLU A 66 -10.71 28.01 -17.73
C GLU A 66 -11.28 26.64 -17.35
N ASP A 67 -12.47 26.34 -17.87
CA ASP A 67 -13.00 24.98 -17.90
C ASP A 67 -12.44 24.25 -19.13
N VAL A 68 -12.53 22.91 -19.15
CA VAL A 68 -12.08 22.13 -20.32
C VAL A 68 -12.76 22.53 -21.62
N ASP A 69 -13.99 23.03 -21.55
CA ASP A 69 -14.77 23.44 -22.71
C ASP A 69 -14.20 24.69 -23.39
N ASP A 70 -13.42 25.51 -22.66
CA ASP A 70 -12.75 26.70 -23.19
C ASP A 70 -11.39 26.38 -23.84
N VAL A 71 -10.90 25.14 -23.68
CA VAL A 71 -9.59 24.72 -24.17
C VAL A 71 -9.70 24.10 -25.56
N ALA A 72 -8.91 24.65 -26.49
CA ALA A 72 -8.78 24.11 -27.84
C ALA A 72 -8.31 22.65 -27.81
N THR A 73 -8.91 21.82 -28.66
CA THR A 73 -8.65 20.37 -28.75
C THR A 73 -7.16 20.03 -28.88
N ALA A 74 -6.42 20.80 -29.68
CA ALA A 74 -4.98 20.63 -29.90
C ALA A 74 -4.11 20.91 -28.64
N HIS A 75 -4.65 21.60 -27.63
CA HIS A 75 -3.93 21.98 -26.41
C HIS A 75 -4.16 21.00 -25.25
N LEU A 76 -5.24 20.22 -25.26
CA LEU A 76 -5.57 19.24 -24.20
C LEU A 76 -4.41 18.31 -23.86
N LYS A 77 -3.65 17.88 -24.88
CA LYS A 77 -2.49 16.99 -24.70
C LYS A 77 -1.44 17.53 -23.72
N TYR A 78 -1.27 18.86 -23.62
CA TYR A 78 -0.26 19.46 -22.75
C TYR A 78 -0.59 19.33 -21.26
N LEU A 79 -1.84 19.00 -20.89
CA LEU A 79 -2.22 18.67 -19.51
C LEU A 79 -1.50 17.41 -18.99
N LEU A 80 -1.02 16.54 -19.88
CA LEU A 80 -0.31 15.32 -19.54
C LEU A 80 1.15 15.56 -19.10
N LEU A 81 1.69 16.78 -19.24
CA LEU A 81 3.12 17.04 -18.96
C LEU A 81 3.49 16.81 -17.49
N SER A 82 2.64 17.22 -16.55
CA SER A 82 2.83 16.94 -15.13
C SER A 82 2.82 15.43 -14.85
N PHE A 83 1.92 14.69 -15.50
CA PHE A 83 1.88 13.22 -15.42
C PHE A 83 3.15 12.56 -15.98
N PHE A 84 3.63 13.00 -17.14
CA PHE A 84 4.87 12.53 -17.74
C PHE A 84 6.09 12.76 -16.84
N LEU A 85 6.20 13.96 -16.27
CA LEU A 85 7.28 14.29 -15.36
C LEU A 85 7.24 13.41 -14.10
N GLY A 86 6.05 13.20 -13.53
CA GLY A 86 5.85 12.32 -12.38
C GLY A 86 6.27 10.87 -12.66
N GLN A 87 5.93 10.33 -13.83
CA GLN A 87 6.33 8.98 -14.25
C GLN A 87 7.85 8.83 -14.38
N LEU A 88 8.52 9.78 -15.01
CA LEU A 88 9.97 9.74 -15.16
C LEU A 88 10.66 9.84 -13.78
N LEU A 89 10.24 10.76 -12.92
CA LEU A 89 10.83 10.90 -11.57
C LEU A 89 10.62 9.64 -10.71
N ALA A 90 9.48 8.94 -10.87
CA ALA A 90 9.20 7.68 -10.18
C ALA A 90 10.17 6.55 -10.58
N LYS A 91 10.79 6.62 -11.77
CA LYS A 91 11.76 5.64 -12.28
C LYS A 91 13.20 5.90 -11.81
N THR A 92 13.37 6.69 -10.76
CA THR A 92 14.68 7.03 -10.20
C THR A 92 15.60 5.81 -10.01
N THR A 93 16.85 5.95 -10.45
CA THR A 93 17.92 4.94 -10.28
C THR A 93 18.78 5.22 -9.04
N GLU A 94 18.34 6.12 -8.16
CA GLU A 94 19.08 6.45 -6.94
C GLU A 94 19.20 5.21 -6.03
N ARG A 95 20.43 4.95 -5.60
CA ARG A 95 20.78 3.81 -4.72
C ARG A 95 20.75 4.17 -3.26
N ASP A 96 21.00 5.43 -2.94
CA ASP A 96 20.91 5.94 -1.57
C ASP A 96 19.43 6.00 -1.14
N PRO A 97 19.04 5.35 -0.01
CA PRO A 97 17.65 5.33 0.44
C PRO A 97 17.06 6.73 0.68
N ALA A 98 17.86 7.69 1.17
CA ALA A 98 17.38 9.04 1.45
C ALA A 98 17.15 9.83 0.14
N ALA A 99 18.11 9.79 -0.78
CA ALA A 99 17.97 10.38 -2.12
C ALA A 99 16.79 9.76 -2.90
N ARG A 100 16.65 8.43 -2.85
CA ARG A 100 15.52 7.71 -3.45
C ARG A 100 14.19 8.16 -2.84
N SER A 101 14.09 8.19 -1.50
CA SER A 101 12.89 8.68 -0.82
C SER A 101 12.54 10.12 -1.24
N GLY A 102 13.54 11.00 -1.36
CA GLY A 102 13.37 12.37 -1.85
C GLY A 102 12.80 12.43 -3.27
N ALA A 103 13.37 11.65 -4.20
CA ALA A 103 12.90 11.57 -5.58
C ALA A 103 11.46 11.02 -5.68
N LEU A 104 11.11 9.97 -4.92
CA LEU A 104 9.76 9.41 -4.91
C LEU A 104 8.72 10.37 -4.33
N LYS A 105 9.07 11.13 -3.27
CA LYS A 105 8.22 12.21 -2.73
C LYS A 105 8.01 13.31 -3.77
N GLN A 106 9.06 13.70 -4.49
CA GLN A 106 8.96 14.68 -5.57
C GLN A 106 8.05 14.18 -6.70
N ALA A 107 8.21 12.92 -7.14
CA ALA A 107 7.34 12.30 -8.13
C ALA A 107 5.86 12.33 -7.67
N GLY A 108 5.60 11.91 -6.42
CA GLY A 108 4.26 11.94 -5.84
C GLY A 108 3.65 13.34 -5.74
N ALA A 109 4.45 14.37 -5.48
CA ALA A 109 4.00 15.77 -5.45
C ALA A 109 3.66 16.29 -6.84
N ILE A 110 4.49 16.02 -7.85
CA ILE A 110 4.23 16.40 -9.25
C ILE A 110 2.97 15.72 -9.79
N LEU A 111 2.79 14.43 -9.48
CA LEU A 111 1.56 13.69 -9.78
C LEU A 111 0.34 14.29 -9.05
N GLY A 112 0.52 14.81 -7.84
CA GLY A 112 -0.50 15.57 -7.12
C GLY A 112 -0.90 16.85 -7.85
N LEU A 113 0.07 17.62 -8.37
CA LEU A 113 -0.19 18.83 -9.16
C LEU A 113 -1.00 18.54 -10.42
N PHE A 114 -0.73 17.41 -11.09
CA PHE A 114 -1.53 16.94 -12.22
C PHE A 114 -3.02 16.77 -11.83
N LEU A 115 -3.30 16.05 -10.73
CA LEU A 115 -4.68 15.84 -10.28
C LEU A 115 -5.36 17.15 -9.88
N SER A 116 -4.67 18.03 -9.15
CA SER A 116 -5.21 19.35 -8.78
C SER A 116 -5.46 20.24 -10.01
N GLN A 117 -4.61 20.16 -11.04
CA GLN A 117 -4.86 20.86 -12.30
C GLN A 117 -6.14 20.37 -12.97
N LEU A 118 -6.33 19.05 -13.08
CA LEU A 118 -7.53 18.48 -13.67
C LEU A 118 -8.79 18.77 -12.86
N GLN A 119 -8.69 18.82 -11.53
CA GLN A 119 -9.82 19.23 -10.68
C GLN A 119 -10.26 20.66 -10.99
N ARG A 120 -9.33 21.61 -11.10
CA ARG A 120 -9.66 23.00 -11.45
C ARG A 120 -10.33 23.11 -12.81
N MET A 121 -9.89 22.31 -13.78
CA MET A 121 -10.46 22.26 -15.13
C MET A 121 -11.74 21.42 -15.25
N ARG A 122 -12.26 20.90 -14.13
CA ARG A 122 -13.44 20.03 -14.06
C ARG A 122 -13.30 18.73 -14.89
N LEU A 123 -12.07 18.29 -15.09
CA LEU A 123 -11.68 17.05 -15.77
C LEU A 123 -11.48 15.86 -14.84
N LEU A 124 -11.58 16.09 -13.53
CA LEU A 124 -11.42 15.03 -12.52
C LEU A 124 -12.80 14.58 -12.01
N PRO A 125 -13.29 13.38 -12.42
CA PRO A 125 -14.51 12.80 -11.86
C PRO A 125 -14.48 12.77 -10.32
N LYS A 126 -15.61 13.05 -9.68
CA LYS A 126 -15.74 13.11 -8.21
C LYS A 126 -15.21 11.85 -7.51
N VAL A 127 -15.44 10.68 -8.09
CA VAL A 127 -14.93 9.39 -7.57
C VAL A 127 -13.40 9.39 -7.48
N TYR A 128 -12.73 9.96 -8.48
CA TYR A 128 -11.27 10.07 -8.52
C TYR A 128 -10.75 11.22 -7.65
N ALA A 129 -11.47 12.34 -7.56
CA ALA A 129 -11.16 13.43 -6.63
C ALA A 129 -11.18 12.93 -5.17
N ARG A 130 -12.21 12.16 -4.79
CA ARG A 130 -12.29 11.51 -3.48
C ARG A 130 -11.15 10.53 -3.26
N ALA A 131 -10.84 9.71 -4.26
CA ALA A 131 -9.70 8.79 -4.18
C ALA A 131 -8.36 9.51 -4.03
N ALA A 132 -8.22 10.72 -4.58
CA ALA A 132 -7.02 11.54 -4.50
C ALA A 132 -6.91 12.35 -3.19
N GLY A 133 -7.96 12.39 -2.37
CA GLY A 133 -8.05 13.25 -1.18
C GLY A 133 -8.27 14.73 -1.52
N LEU A 134 -8.94 14.99 -2.65
CA LEU A 134 -9.16 16.32 -3.21
C LEU A 134 -10.64 16.75 -3.18
N ASP A 135 -11.54 15.88 -2.70
CA ASP A 135 -12.97 16.15 -2.61
C ASP A 135 -13.26 17.08 -1.42
N GLU A 136 -13.50 18.36 -1.70
CA GLU A 136 -13.77 19.41 -0.69
C GLU A 136 -15.11 19.22 0.02
N ASP A 137 -16.06 18.54 -0.64
CA ASP A 137 -17.39 18.21 -0.09
C ASP A 137 -17.37 16.94 0.77
N ALA A 138 -16.22 16.27 0.92
CA ALA A 138 -16.10 15.09 1.75
C ALA A 138 -16.19 15.49 3.23
N ASP A 139 -17.24 15.03 3.92
CA ASP A 139 -17.42 15.24 5.35
C ASP A 139 -16.15 14.82 6.11
N GLU A 140 -15.63 15.70 6.97
CA GLU A 140 -14.36 15.50 7.70
C GLU A 140 -14.36 14.21 8.56
N GLY A 141 -15.55 13.61 8.78
CA GLY A 141 -15.75 12.34 9.48
C GLY A 141 -15.59 11.06 8.64
N GLU A 142 -15.64 11.12 7.30
CA GLU A 142 -15.59 9.94 6.43
C GLU A 142 -14.54 10.07 5.32
N GLY A 143 -13.26 9.98 5.70
CA GLY A 143 -12.18 9.68 4.75
C GLY A 143 -11.17 10.79 4.47
N ALA A 144 -11.17 11.86 5.26
CA ALA A 144 -10.03 12.76 5.34
C ALA A 144 -8.86 12.05 6.04
N ALA A 145 -7.75 11.90 5.32
CA ALA A 145 -6.45 11.45 5.81
C ALA A 145 -6.36 10.00 6.35
N GLY A 146 -5.86 9.11 5.51
CA GLY A 146 -5.24 7.87 5.97
C GLY A 146 -5.63 6.67 5.14
N ASN A 147 -4.64 5.86 4.78
CA ASN A 147 -4.82 4.50 4.28
C ASN A 147 -5.56 3.58 5.29
N ASP A 148 -5.98 4.09 6.44
CA ASP A 148 -6.29 3.33 7.64
C ASP A 148 -7.75 2.94 7.84
N LYS A 149 -8.72 3.39 7.02
CA LYS A 149 -10.14 3.05 7.26
C LYS A 149 -11.01 2.91 6.01
N LYS A 150 -10.48 2.42 4.89
CA LYS A 150 -11.37 1.88 3.84
C LYS A 150 -11.63 0.41 4.13
N ASP A 151 -12.90 0.01 4.12
CA ASP A 151 -13.27 -1.40 4.13
C ASP A 151 -12.44 -2.11 3.03
N PRO A 152 -11.67 -3.17 3.35
CA PRO A 152 -10.86 -3.89 2.36
C PRO A 152 -11.69 -4.37 1.17
N VAL A 153 -12.99 -4.63 1.38
CA VAL A 153 -13.93 -4.98 0.30
C VAL A 153 -14.15 -3.78 -0.63
N GLN A 154 -14.38 -2.59 -0.09
CA GLN A 154 -14.55 -1.36 -0.86
C GLN A 154 -13.27 -0.98 -1.61
N ALA A 155 -12.11 -1.03 -0.96
CA ALA A 155 -10.82 -0.75 -1.60
C ALA A 155 -10.55 -1.70 -2.78
N ARG A 156 -10.87 -2.99 -2.63
CA ARG A 156 -10.79 -3.97 -3.71
C ARG A 156 -11.75 -3.62 -4.85
N ASN A 157 -13.01 -3.29 -4.53
CA ASN A 157 -14.02 -2.96 -5.52
C ASN A 157 -13.66 -1.71 -6.32
N ASP A 158 -13.14 -0.67 -5.66
CA ASP A 158 -12.62 0.54 -6.32
C ASP A 158 -11.49 0.20 -7.30
N LYS A 159 -10.56 -0.67 -6.91
CA LYS A 159 -9.47 -1.13 -7.79
C LYS A 159 -9.99 -1.93 -8.99
N ILE A 160 -10.98 -2.80 -8.78
CA ILE A 160 -11.64 -3.53 -9.87
C ILE A 160 -12.34 -2.56 -10.84
N ALA A 161 -13.02 -1.54 -10.31
CA ALA A 161 -13.69 -0.55 -11.12
C ALA A 161 -12.70 0.25 -11.98
N ARG A 162 -11.59 0.73 -11.38
CA ARG A 162 -10.50 1.40 -12.11
C ARG A 162 -9.89 0.51 -13.18
N PHE A 163 -9.63 -0.76 -12.87
CA PHE A 163 -9.07 -1.70 -13.84
C PHE A 163 -10.02 -1.92 -15.02
N LYS A 164 -11.32 -2.10 -14.77
CA LYS A 164 -12.32 -2.23 -15.84
C LYS A 164 -12.39 -0.97 -16.70
N ARG A 165 -12.39 0.21 -16.07
CA ARG A 165 -12.42 1.50 -16.78
C ARG A 165 -11.15 1.73 -17.62
N SER A 166 -9.98 1.42 -17.06
CA SER A 166 -8.69 1.47 -17.77
C SER A 166 -8.72 0.60 -19.03
N ARG A 167 -9.22 -0.65 -18.95
CA ARG A 167 -9.38 -1.51 -20.14
C ARG A 167 -10.39 -0.98 -21.17
N GLU A 168 -11.47 -0.34 -20.72
CA GLU A 168 -12.43 0.29 -21.62
C GLU A 168 -11.80 1.47 -22.37
N ILE A 169 -11.04 2.31 -21.66
CA ILE A 169 -10.29 3.44 -22.23
C ILE A 169 -9.29 2.92 -23.28
N ASP A 170 -8.50 1.90 -22.96
CA ASP A 170 -7.54 1.31 -23.90
C ASP A 170 -8.24 0.79 -25.16
N SER A 171 -9.39 0.11 -24.99
CA SER A 171 -10.18 -0.40 -26.11
C SER A 171 -10.72 0.73 -26.99
N ARG A 172 -11.13 1.86 -26.41
CA ARG A 172 -11.63 3.03 -27.16
C ARG A 172 -10.52 3.77 -27.87
N LEU A 173 -9.38 3.99 -27.21
CA LEU A 173 -8.20 4.59 -27.82
C LEU A 173 -7.72 3.76 -29.01
N ALA A 174 -7.68 2.43 -28.89
CA ALA A 174 -7.32 1.54 -29.99
C ALA A 174 -8.32 1.64 -31.16
N ALA A 175 -9.61 1.82 -30.90
CA ALA A 175 -10.62 2.00 -31.93
C ALA A 175 -10.46 3.34 -32.69
N ILE A 176 -10.16 4.44 -31.98
CA ILE A 176 -9.89 5.75 -32.58
C ILE A 176 -8.60 5.70 -33.42
N GLU A 177 -7.54 5.08 -32.89
CA GLU A 177 -6.29 4.88 -33.63
C GLU A 177 -6.47 4.01 -34.88
N ALA A 178 -7.31 2.96 -34.81
CA ALA A 178 -7.65 2.15 -35.97
C ALA A 178 -8.45 2.93 -37.03
N LYS A 179 -9.40 3.79 -36.61
CA LYS A 179 -10.13 4.70 -37.51
C LYS A 179 -9.15 5.63 -38.24
N ARG A 180 -8.17 6.18 -37.51
CA ARG A 180 -7.09 7.01 -38.07
C ARG A 180 -6.20 6.26 -39.06
N ALA A 181 -5.89 5.00 -38.78
CA ALA A 181 -5.07 4.18 -39.68
C ALA A 181 -5.82 3.81 -40.96
N LEU A 182 -7.14 3.61 -40.88
CA LEU A 182 -7.99 3.32 -42.03
C LEU A 182 -8.19 4.53 -42.96
N THR A 183 -8.28 5.75 -42.39
CA THR A 183 -8.32 6.98 -43.20
C THR A 183 -6.98 7.27 -43.87
N ARG A 184 -5.86 6.86 -43.25
CA ARG A 184 -4.51 6.99 -43.82
C ARG A 184 -4.15 5.79 -44.71
N ARG A 185 -4.70 5.72 -45.92
CA ARG A 185 -4.48 4.59 -46.84
C ARG A 185 -3.00 4.53 -47.32
N PRO A 186 -2.32 3.37 -47.28
CA PRO A 186 -0.97 3.24 -47.83
C PRO A 186 -1.08 3.14 -49.36
N GLY A 187 -0.88 4.26 -50.07
CA GLY A 187 -0.85 4.26 -51.54
C GLY A 187 -1.31 5.55 -52.20
N ASP A 188 -1.96 6.46 -51.49
CA ASP A 188 -2.22 7.80 -52.02
C ASP A 188 -0.91 8.60 -51.96
N GLY A 189 -0.38 8.94 -53.14
CA GLY A 189 0.78 9.83 -53.28
C GLY A 189 0.47 11.24 -52.78
N ASP A 190 1.33 12.19 -53.10
CA ASP A 190 1.30 13.61 -52.68
C ASP A 190 -0.05 14.35 -52.93
N ASP A 191 -1.02 13.70 -53.60
CA ASP A 191 -2.39 14.16 -53.84
C ASP A 191 -3.41 13.72 -52.75
N ALA A 192 -2.98 13.06 -51.66
CA ALA A 192 -3.81 12.60 -50.54
C ALA A 192 -4.22 13.72 -49.55
N GLN A 193 -4.26 14.98 -49.99
CA GLN A 193 -4.51 16.13 -49.11
C GLN A 193 -5.97 16.22 -48.62
N ASP A 194 -6.87 15.39 -49.17
CA ASP A 194 -8.32 15.38 -48.92
C ASP A 194 -8.84 14.11 -48.20
N ALA A 195 -7.96 13.21 -47.74
CA ALA A 195 -8.40 12.17 -46.80
C ALA A 195 -8.84 12.88 -45.52
N PRO A 196 -10.09 12.71 -45.04
CA PRO A 196 -10.51 13.39 -43.83
C PRO A 196 -9.59 12.95 -42.71
N ASP A 197 -8.86 13.92 -42.14
CA ASP A 197 -8.26 13.78 -40.83
C ASP A 197 -9.33 13.26 -39.86
N LEU A 198 -8.91 12.72 -38.72
CA LEU A 198 -9.86 12.46 -37.63
C LEU A 198 -10.72 13.71 -37.45
N ASP A 199 -12.04 13.52 -37.31
CA ASP A 199 -12.89 14.64 -36.99
C ASP A 199 -12.44 15.24 -35.64
N GLU A 200 -12.66 16.54 -35.45
CA GLU A 200 -12.20 17.23 -34.24
C GLU A 200 -12.76 16.58 -32.97
N GLU A 201 -13.95 15.97 -33.08
CA GLU A 201 -14.61 15.23 -32.01
C GLU A 201 -13.81 13.98 -31.60
N ASP A 202 -13.38 13.14 -32.55
CA ASP A 202 -12.52 11.98 -32.28
C ASP A 202 -11.17 12.41 -31.66
N GLU A 203 -10.58 13.52 -32.13
CA GLU A 203 -9.31 14.01 -31.57
C GLU A 203 -9.50 14.51 -30.13
N ARG A 204 -10.61 15.20 -29.87
CA ARG A 204 -10.96 15.65 -28.52
C ARG A 204 -11.19 14.45 -27.60
N ASP A 205 -11.97 13.48 -28.04
CA ASP A 205 -12.24 12.24 -27.29
C ASP A 205 -10.96 11.46 -27.00
N LEU A 206 -10.04 11.37 -27.98
CA LEU A 206 -8.73 10.74 -27.78
C LEU A 206 -7.97 11.38 -26.63
N TRP A 207 -7.88 12.72 -26.59
CA TRP A 207 -7.13 13.41 -25.55
C TRP A 207 -7.81 13.34 -24.19
N LEU A 208 -9.14 13.45 -24.14
CA LEU A 208 -9.90 13.30 -22.90
C LEU A 208 -9.76 11.88 -22.32
N LEU A 209 -9.86 10.85 -23.15
CA LEU A 209 -9.64 9.46 -22.74
C LEU A 209 -8.20 9.23 -22.27
N ALA A 210 -7.21 9.81 -22.96
CA ALA A 210 -5.81 9.72 -22.55
C ALA A 210 -5.57 10.39 -21.18
N ILE A 211 -6.21 11.52 -20.92
CA ILE A 211 -6.17 12.22 -19.62
C ILE A 211 -6.84 11.36 -18.53
N GLU A 212 -8.01 10.79 -18.79
CA GLU A 212 -8.68 9.92 -17.81
C GLU A 212 -7.84 8.66 -17.51
N GLY A 213 -7.25 8.04 -18.53
CA GLY A 213 -6.33 6.92 -18.36
C GLY A 213 -5.11 7.31 -17.51
N ALA A 214 -4.55 8.50 -17.75
CA ALA A 214 -3.46 9.04 -16.93
C ALA A 214 -3.88 9.30 -15.47
N VAL A 215 -5.13 9.73 -15.20
CA VAL A 215 -5.66 9.86 -13.83
C VAL A 215 -5.67 8.52 -13.11
N ILE A 216 -6.20 7.47 -13.75
CA ILE A 216 -6.27 6.13 -13.15
C ILE A 216 -4.86 5.63 -12.80
N THR A 217 -3.94 5.72 -13.76
CA THR A 217 -2.53 5.35 -13.57
C THR A 217 -1.90 6.18 -12.44
N THR A 218 -2.17 7.48 -12.38
CA THR A 218 -1.65 8.37 -11.34
C THR A 218 -2.12 7.97 -9.94
N LEU A 219 -3.40 7.61 -9.77
CA LEU A 219 -3.94 7.17 -8.48
C LEU A 219 -3.24 5.91 -7.97
N ASP A 220 -3.03 4.94 -8.86
CA ASP A 220 -2.37 3.69 -8.51
C ASP A 220 -0.88 3.90 -8.24
N MET A 221 -0.20 4.72 -9.05
CA MET A 221 1.20 5.12 -8.84
C MET A 221 1.42 5.86 -7.53
N ARG A 222 0.57 6.83 -7.18
CA ARG A 222 0.72 7.58 -5.92
C ARG A 222 0.58 6.65 -4.70
N ALA A 223 -0.29 5.64 -4.78
CA ALA A 223 -0.42 4.64 -3.73
C ALA A 223 0.85 3.78 -3.56
N THR A 224 1.43 3.30 -4.67
CA THR A 224 2.65 2.48 -4.62
C THR A 224 3.86 3.30 -4.19
N LEU A 225 3.99 4.54 -4.67
CA LEU A 225 5.06 5.46 -4.26
C LEU A 225 4.99 5.79 -2.77
N ALA A 226 3.78 6.01 -2.23
CA ALA A 226 3.59 6.27 -0.81
C ALA A 226 4.04 5.07 0.06
N GLN A 227 3.66 3.84 -0.34
CA GLN A 227 4.09 2.61 0.32
C GLN A 227 5.61 2.44 0.27
N GLU A 228 6.24 2.73 -0.86
CA GLU A 228 7.71 2.63 -0.98
C GLU A 228 8.41 3.65 -0.07
N VAL A 229 7.93 4.90 -0.03
CA VAL A 229 8.46 5.93 0.87
C VAL A 229 8.32 5.52 2.33
N GLU A 230 7.20 4.92 2.72
CA GLU A 230 6.96 4.38 4.07
C GLU A 230 7.93 3.25 4.41
N ILE A 231 8.13 2.29 3.49
CA ILE A 231 9.09 1.20 3.66
C ILE A 231 10.52 1.72 3.82
N LEU A 232 10.94 2.68 2.99
CA LEU A 232 12.26 3.31 3.09
C LEU A 232 12.44 4.06 4.42
N ALA A 233 11.39 4.74 4.89
CA ALA A 233 11.40 5.42 6.19
C ALA A 233 11.54 4.42 7.35
N HIS A 234 10.81 3.31 7.32
CA HIS A 234 10.96 2.24 8.31
C HIS A 234 12.32 1.56 8.26
N ALA A 235 12.88 1.33 7.06
CA ALA A 235 14.23 0.80 6.90
C ALA A 235 15.27 1.73 7.53
N ALA A 236 15.20 3.03 7.22
CA ALA A 236 16.10 4.04 7.81
C ALA A 236 15.97 4.11 9.34
N ALA A 237 14.75 4.03 9.88
CA ALA A 237 14.52 4.02 11.34
C ALA A 237 15.08 2.77 12.03
N ARG A 238 15.14 1.62 11.34
CA ARG A 238 15.74 0.38 11.87
C ARG A 238 17.27 0.41 11.87
N ASP A 239 17.87 1.13 10.93
CA ASP A 239 19.33 1.29 10.84
C ASP A 239 19.85 2.45 11.71
N GLY A 240 19.05 3.50 11.91
CA GLY A 240 19.36 4.64 12.79
C GLY A 240 18.90 4.47 14.25
N GLY A 241 18.08 3.46 14.54
CA GLY A 241 17.78 3.05 15.90
C GLY A 241 19.02 2.42 16.52
N ASP A 242 19.41 2.92 17.69
CA ASP A 242 20.49 2.45 18.55
C ASP A 242 20.35 0.93 18.79
N ARG A 243 20.76 0.11 17.82
CA ARG A 243 21.26 -1.22 18.13
C ARG A 243 22.50 -0.91 18.94
N ALA A 244 22.34 -0.89 20.27
CA ALA A 244 23.41 -1.26 21.19
C ALA A 244 24.21 -2.34 20.43
N PRO A 245 25.51 -2.12 20.16
CA PRO A 245 26.28 -3.00 19.30
C PRO A 245 25.91 -4.40 19.72
N ARG A 246 25.22 -5.16 18.86
CA ARG A 246 24.99 -6.58 19.17
C ARG A 246 26.41 -7.03 19.40
N GLU A 247 26.77 -7.37 20.65
CA GLU A 247 28.14 -7.72 20.97
C GLU A 247 28.55 -8.66 19.84
N ASP A 248 29.53 -8.26 19.02
CA ASP A 248 29.95 -9.00 17.83
C ASP A 248 30.68 -10.28 18.27
N VAL A 249 30.29 -10.84 19.40
CA VAL A 249 30.86 -11.92 20.13
C VAL A 249 29.95 -13.11 19.89
N VAL A 250 30.39 -13.98 19.00
CA VAL A 250 29.77 -15.29 18.82
C VAL A 250 30.40 -16.22 19.85
N VAL A 251 29.57 -16.90 20.64
CA VAL A 251 30.03 -17.95 21.54
C VAL A 251 30.24 -19.22 20.74
N GLY A 252 31.50 -19.63 20.58
CA GLY A 252 31.86 -20.86 19.91
C GLY A 252 31.37 -22.10 20.68
N PRO A 253 31.36 -23.28 20.06
CA PRO A 253 30.86 -24.53 20.66
C PRO A 253 31.61 -24.99 21.91
N ARG A 254 32.73 -24.34 22.28
CA ARG A 254 33.50 -24.58 23.52
C ARG A 254 33.35 -23.44 24.54
N GLY A 255 32.42 -22.51 24.34
CA GLY A 255 32.21 -21.37 25.21
C GLY A 255 33.16 -20.18 24.96
N GLU A 256 34.02 -20.26 23.94
CA GLU A 256 34.95 -19.19 23.57
C GLU A 256 34.19 -18.00 22.95
N ARG A 257 34.43 -16.80 23.46
CA ARG A 257 33.89 -15.54 22.93
C ARG A 257 34.80 -15.06 21.79
N MET A 258 34.34 -15.11 20.55
CA MET A 258 35.12 -14.73 19.37
C MET A 258 34.42 -13.62 18.58
N GLN A 259 35.19 -12.71 17.98
CA GLN A 259 34.59 -11.68 17.12
C GLN A 259 33.96 -12.31 15.88
N ARG A 260 32.81 -11.81 15.43
CA ARG A 260 32.02 -12.40 14.34
C ARG A 260 32.82 -12.49 13.03
N GLY A 261 33.72 -11.54 12.79
CA GLY A 261 34.66 -11.57 11.65
C GLY A 261 35.70 -12.70 11.75
N GLU A 262 36.22 -12.96 12.94
CA GLU A 262 37.15 -14.07 13.20
C GLU A 262 36.45 -15.42 13.11
N ALA A 263 35.22 -15.52 13.61
CA ALA A 263 34.39 -16.72 13.49
C ALA A 263 34.05 -17.03 12.03
N GLN A 264 33.73 -16.01 11.22
CA GLN A 264 33.50 -16.17 9.78
C GLN A 264 34.77 -16.58 9.04
N ALA A 265 35.92 -15.97 9.35
CA ALA A 265 37.21 -16.34 8.77
C ALA A 265 37.60 -17.79 9.12
N ALA A 266 37.40 -18.21 10.37
CA ALA A 266 37.66 -19.58 10.82
C ALA A 266 36.75 -20.62 10.15
N VAL A 267 35.48 -20.27 9.90
CA VAL A 267 34.56 -21.13 9.13
C VAL A 267 34.98 -21.20 7.66
N LEU A 268 35.40 -20.08 7.05
CA LEU A 268 35.85 -20.03 5.66
C LEU A 268 37.15 -20.83 5.44
N GLU A 269 38.06 -20.80 6.41
CA GLU A 269 39.32 -21.53 6.42
C GLU A 269 39.09 -23.05 6.57
N LYS A 270 38.20 -23.44 7.48
CA LYS A 270 37.71 -24.83 7.58
C LYS A 270 37.02 -25.31 6.31
N LEU A 271 36.17 -24.47 5.69
CA LEU A 271 35.51 -24.79 4.43
C LEU A 271 36.53 -24.96 3.30
N ARG A 272 37.55 -24.09 3.21
CA ARG A 272 38.66 -24.22 2.25
C ARG A 272 39.42 -25.55 2.40
N GLY A 273 39.56 -26.07 3.62
CA GLY A 273 40.15 -27.39 3.88
C GLY A 273 39.28 -28.58 3.46
N ILE A 274 37.96 -28.38 3.29
CA ILE A 274 36.98 -29.41 2.91
C ILE A 274 36.76 -29.42 1.38
N VAL A 275 37.05 -28.31 0.67
CA VAL A 275 36.95 -28.21 -0.80
C VAL A 275 37.75 -29.31 -1.56
N PRO A 276 38.98 -29.71 -1.16
CA PRO A 276 39.72 -30.75 -1.87
C PRO A 276 39.13 -32.15 -1.72
N THR A 277 38.37 -32.40 -0.65
CA THR A 277 37.71 -33.69 -0.35
C THR A 277 36.38 -33.85 -1.07
N LEU A 278 35.81 -32.76 -1.60
CA LEU A 278 34.55 -32.71 -2.34
C LEU A 278 34.72 -32.80 -3.86
N LYS A 279 35.77 -33.48 -4.35
CA LYS A 279 35.86 -33.94 -5.76
C LYS A 279 34.86 -35.06 -6.05
N GLY A 280 33.59 -34.81 -5.79
CA GLY A 280 32.45 -35.46 -6.44
C GLY A 280 32.06 -34.63 -7.66
N SER A 281 31.59 -35.30 -8.72
CA SER A 281 31.38 -34.71 -10.04
C SER A 281 30.51 -33.44 -10.02
N THR A 282 30.82 -32.49 -10.91
CA THR A 282 30.13 -31.19 -11.04
C THR A 282 28.62 -31.32 -11.33
N ALA A 283 28.15 -32.49 -11.76
CA ALA A 283 26.74 -32.80 -11.98
C ALA A 283 25.94 -32.93 -10.66
N ASP A 284 26.54 -33.52 -9.62
CA ASP A 284 25.87 -33.74 -8.34
C ASP A 284 25.68 -32.43 -7.55
N VAL A 285 26.59 -31.47 -7.73
CA VAL A 285 26.53 -30.15 -7.09
C VAL A 285 25.47 -29.27 -7.75
N ALA A 286 25.33 -29.35 -9.08
CA ALA A 286 24.28 -28.65 -9.81
C ALA A 286 22.89 -29.18 -9.44
N ALA A 287 22.73 -30.51 -9.37
CA ALA A 287 21.48 -31.14 -8.95
C ALA A 287 21.11 -30.79 -7.48
N ARG A 288 22.08 -30.76 -6.57
CA ARG A 288 21.86 -30.31 -5.18
C ARG A 288 21.52 -28.82 -5.09
N ARG A 289 22.13 -27.97 -5.92
CA ARG A 289 21.82 -26.54 -5.99
C ARG A 289 20.42 -26.31 -6.53
N GLU A 290 20.00 -27.01 -7.58
CA GLU A 290 18.62 -26.94 -8.09
C GLU A 290 17.61 -27.43 -7.06
N GLN A 291 17.89 -28.52 -6.33
CA GLN A 291 17.03 -28.99 -5.24
C GLN A 291 16.92 -27.98 -4.08
N MET A 292 18.02 -27.30 -3.73
CA MET A 292 18.01 -26.25 -2.70
C MET A 292 17.32 -24.96 -3.16
N VAL A 293 17.46 -24.59 -4.43
CA VAL A 293 16.77 -23.41 -5.00
C VAL A 293 15.28 -23.71 -5.14
N ALA A 294 14.91 -24.90 -5.62
CA ALA A 294 13.50 -25.31 -5.72
C ALA A 294 12.82 -25.36 -4.34
N SER A 295 13.52 -25.80 -3.28
CA SER A 295 12.98 -25.79 -1.93
C SER A 295 12.94 -24.39 -1.29
N ALA A 296 13.72 -23.43 -1.79
CA ALA A 296 13.76 -22.05 -1.29
C ALA A 296 12.80 -21.08 -2.03
N VAL A 297 12.39 -21.39 -3.27
CA VAL A 297 11.62 -20.46 -4.13
C VAL A 297 10.10 -20.62 -3.99
N LEU A 298 9.63 -21.73 -3.39
CA LEU A 298 8.21 -21.97 -3.09
C LEU A 298 7.95 -22.12 -1.59
N GLN A 299 8.56 -21.26 -0.78
CA GLN A 299 8.17 -21.13 0.63
C GLN A 299 6.95 -20.21 0.73
N PRO A 300 5.89 -20.61 1.47
CA PRO A 300 4.75 -19.74 1.71
C PRO A 300 5.19 -18.42 2.36
N PHE A 301 4.68 -17.28 1.87
CA PHE A 301 5.03 -15.91 2.32
C PHE A 301 4.57 -15.55 3.76
N HIS A 302 4.22 -16.54 4.56
CA HIS A 302 3.75 -16.37 5.94
C HIS A 302 4.63 -17.22 6.84
N ASN A 303 5.00 -16.68 8.00
CA ASN A 303 5.73 -17.42 9.02
C ASN A 303 4.96 -18.71 9.30
N ALA A 304 5.58 -19.85 8.98
CA ALA A 304 4.98 -21.13 9.29
C ALA A 304 4.71 -21.20 10.80
N PRO A 305 3.59 -21.79 11.24
CA PRO A 305 3.35 -21.99 12.65
C PRO A 305 4.57 -22.66 13.29
N THR A 306 5.12 -22.05 14.34
CA THR A 306 6.27 -22.59 15.07
C THR A 306 5.92 -23.79 15.95
N MET A 307 4.64 -24.17 15.96
CA MET A 307 4.07 -25.21 16.80
C MET A 307 3.46 -26.29 15.89
N SER A 308 3.61 -27.55 16.27
CA SER A 308 3.00 -28.64 15.50
C SER A 308 1.47 -28.63 15.62
N LEU A 309 0.74 -29.18 14.65
CA LEU A 309 -0.73 -29.33 14.72
C LEU A 309 -1.18 -30.04 16.01
N ARG A 310 -0.39 -31.01 16.45
CA ARG A 310 -0.62 -31.74 17.70
C ARG A 310 -0.48 -30.84 18.92
N GLU A 311 0.57 -30.03 18.97
CA GLU A 311 0.83 -29.10 20.07
C GLU A 311 -0.24 -28.00 20.16
N TYR A 312 -0.76 -27.56 19.01
CA TYR A 312 -1.90 -26.66 18.96
C TYR A 312 -3.18 -27.32 19.50
N ALA A 313 -3.46 -28.56 19.11
CA ALA A 313 -4.61 -29.31 19.62
C ALA A 313 -4.51 -29.55 21.14
N GLU A 314 -3.31 -29.89 21.64
CA GLU A 314 -3.06 -30.06 23.08
C GLU A 314 -3.27 -28.75 23.85
N ARG A 315 -2.90 -27.60 23.26
CA ARG A 315 -3.14 -26.28 23.85
C ARG A 315 -4.63 -25.91 23.90
N GLU A 316 -5.38 -26.18 22.82
CA GLU A 316 -6.84 -25.96 22.80
C GLU A 316 -7.56 -26.82 23.84
N VAL A 317 -7.16 -28.09 24.00
CA VAL A 317 -7.69 -28.98 25.04
C VAL A 317 -7.39 -28.42 26.42
N ARG A 318 -6.14 -28.00 26.67
CA ARG A 318 -5.75 -27.40 27.94
C ARG A 318 -6.54 -26.12 28.24
N ASP A 319 -6.66 -25.22 27.26
CA ASP A 319 -7.42 -23.97 27.42
C ASP A 319 -8.92 -24.24 27.64
N ALA A 320 -9.45 -25.33 27.07
CA ALA A 320 -10.80 -25.80 27.33
C ALA A 320 -10.98 -26.37 28.74
N GLU A 321 -10.02 -27.15 29.23
CA GLU A 321 -10.00 -27.66 30.60
C GLU A 321 -9.88 -26.52 31.63
N GLU A 322 -9.02 -25.52 31.37
CA GLU A 322 -8.88 -24.35 32.23
C GLU A 322 -10.18 -23.50 32.25
N ARG A 323 -10.87 -23.36 31.10
CA ARG A 323 -12.19 -22.71 31.04
C ARG A 323 -13.26 -23.49 31.80
N ALA A 324 -13.29 -24.82 31.68
CA ALA A 324 -14.22 -25.68 32.40
C ALA A 324 -13.98 -25.60 33.91
N ALA A 325 -12.73 -25.72 34.36
CA ALA A 325 -12.36 -25.58 35.77
C ALA A 325 -12.74 -24.21 36.35
N ARG A 326 -12.59 -23.13 35.56
CA ARG A 326 -13.01 -21.78 35.97
C ARG A 326 -14.53 -21.66 36.07
N ALA A 327 -15.28 -22.31 35.19
CA ALA A 327 -16.74 -22.35 35.25
C ALA A 327 -17.23 -23.14 36.49
N ASP A 328 -16.65 -24.31 36.76
CA ASP A 328 -16.98 -25.13 37.93
C ASP A 328 -16.65 -24.41 39.24
N ALA A 329 -15.52 -23.71 39.31
CA ALA A 329 -15.14 -22.90 40.48
C ALA A 329 -16.12 -21.73 40.69
N ALA A 330 -16.58 -21.09 39.61
CA ALA A 330 -17.57 -20.01 39.70
C ALA A 330 -18.94 -20.53 40.16
N GLU A 331 -19.37 -21.70 39.69
CA GLU A 331 -20.60 -22.34 40.14
C GLU A 331 -20.51 -22.77 41.61
N GLY A 332 -19.38 -23.35 42.03
CA GLY A 332 -19.13 -23.70 43.43
C GLY A 332 -19.18 -22.49 44.36
N ALA A 333 -18.56 -21.38 43.95
CA ALA A 333 -18.61 -20.12 44.69
C ALA A 333 -20.04 -19.54 44.78
N ARG A 334 -20.85 -19.70 43.73
CA ARG A 334 -22.25 -19.29 43.74
C ARG A 334 -23.09 -20.14 44.71
N ARG A 335 -22.96 -21.46 44.67
CA ARG A 335 -23.67 -22.37 45.58
C ARG A 335 -23.32 -22.13 47.05
N ALA A 336 -22.06 -21.82 47.35
CA ALA A 336 -21.63 -21.50 48.71
C ALA A 336 -22.30 -20.21 49.24
N ARG A 337 -22.44 -19.18 48.39
CA ARG A 337 -23.15 -17.93 48.76
C ARG A 337 -24.66 -18.15 48.97
N GLU A 338 -25.29 -18.99 48.15
CA GLU A 338 -26.70 -19.33 48.29
C GLU A 338 -26.96 -20.12 49.59
N ALA A 339 -26.07 -21.04 49.96
CA ALA A 339 -26.16 -21.78 51.23
C ALA A 339 -26.05 -20.84 52.45
N ASP A 340 -25.06 -19.93 52.46
CA ASP A 340 -24.85 -18.94 53.53
C ASP A 340 -26.11 -18.07 53.73
N SER A 341 -26.71 -17.59 52.63
CA SER A 341 -27.96 -16.81 52.70
C SER A 341 -29.15 -17.59 53.24
N SER A 342 -29.22 -18.90 52.99
CA SER A 342 -30.33 -19.74 53.49
C SER A 342 -30.23 -20.01 54.99
N GLU A 343 -29.02 -20.19 55.52
CA GLU A 343 -28.79 -20.38 56.96
C GLU A 343 -29.17 -19.11 57.74
N ASP A 344 -28.82 -17.93 57.21
CA ASP A 344 -29.20 -16.64 57.79
C ASP A 344 -30.73 -16.42 57.81
N GLU A 345 -31.45 -16.84 56.77
CA GLU A 345 -32.92 -16.73 56.70
C GLU A 345 -33.63 -17.63 57.72
N ASP A 346 -33.16 -18.86 57.89
CA ASP A 346 -33.72 -19.81 58.86
C ASP A 346 -33.49 -19.35 60.30
N GLU A 347 -32.31 -18.80 60.61
CA GLU A 347 -32.06 -18.19 61.92
C GLU A 347 -32.99 -17.00 62.19
N LEU A 348 -33.20 -16.15 61.17
CA LEU A 348 -34.08 -14.99 61.30
C LEU A 348 -35.53 -15.41 61.52
N ARG A 349 -35.97 -16.50 60.88
CA ARG A 349 -37.31 -17.08 61.07
C ARG A 349 -37.50 -17.64 62.47
N GLN A 350 -36.49 -18.33 63.02
CA GLN A 350 -36.54 -18.82 64.39
C GLN A 350 -36.60 -17.68 65.42
N LYS A 351 -35.82 -16.60 65.20
CA LYS A 351 -35.87 -15.40 66.07
C LYS A 351 -37.26 -14.76 66.09
N ARG A 352 -37.94 -14.65 64.93
CA ARG A 352 -39.32 -14.15 64.85
C ARG A 352 -40.31 -15.05 65.58
N ALA A 353 -40.25 -16.36 65.35
CA ALA A 353 -41.13 -17.32 66.03
C ALA A 353 -40.95 -17.30 67.56
N PHE A 354 -39.74 -17.06 68.03
CA PHE A 354 -39.46 -16.93 69.47
C PHE A 354 -40.00 -15.62 70.06
N ASP A 355 -40.07 -14.55 69.26
CA ASP A 355 -40.66 -13.27 69.66
C ASP A 355 -42.19 -13.39 69.75
N ASP A 356 -42.83 -13.97 68.73
CA ASP A 356 -44.27 -14.26 68.71
C ASP A 356 -44.68 -15.11 69.93
N PHE A 357 -43.88 -16.12 70.27
CA PHE A 357 -44.11 -16.94 71.48
C PHE A 357 -44.07 -16.11 72.77
N LYS A 358 -43.17 -15.12 72.89
CA LYS A 358 -43.09 -14.28 74.10
C LYS A 358 -44.28 -13.34 74.22
N ASP A 359 -44.78 -12.83 73.10
CA ASP A 359 -45.94 -11.96 73.05
C ASP A 359 -47.22 -12.73 73.43
N GLU A 360 -47.37 -13.97 72.96
CA GLU A 360 -48.48 -14.86 73.34
C GLU A 360 -48.38 -15.36 74.80
N ASN A 361 -47.19 -15.32 75.41
CA ASN A 361 -46.94 -15.81 76.77
C ASN A 361 -46.43 -14.69 77.70
N PRO A 362 -47.26 -13.67 78.00
CA PRO A 362 -46.86 -12.57 78.87
C PRO A 362 -46.55 -13.05 80.28
N ARG A 363 -45.52 -12.46 80.89
CA ARG A 363 -45.06 -12.80 82.24
C ARG A 363 -46.21 -12.65 83.24
N GLY A 364 -46.55 -13.74 83.93
CA GLY A 364 -47.58 -13.77 84.98
C GLY A 364 -48.89 -14.47 84.61
N TRP A 365 -49.01 -15.03 83.40
CA TRP A 365 -50.22 -15.74 82.95
C TRP A 365 -50.63 -16.93 83.87
N GLY A 366 -49.67 -17.54 84.57
CA GLY A 366 -49.93 -18.65 85.50
C GLY A 366 -50.42 -18.24 86.90
N ASN A 367 -50.32 -16.97 87.30
CA ASN A 367 -50.57 -16.55 88.69
C ASN A 367 -51.75 -15.58 88.88
N SER A 368 -52.52 -15.31 87.82
CA SER A 368 -53.68 -14.41 87.84
C SER A 368 -54.97 -15.04 88.39
N SER A 369 -54.99 -16.36 88.60
CA SER A 369 -56.16 -17.11 89.08
C SER A 369 -56.21 -17.29 90.61
N ILE A 370 -55.19 -16.89 91.36
CA ILE A 370 -55.17 -17.08 92.82
C ILE A 370 -55.78 -15.83 93.48
N LYS A 371 -57.12 -15.82 93.63
CA LYS A 371 -57.79 -14.82 94.48
C LYS A 371 -57.51 -15.14 95.95
N PRO A 372 -56.99 -14.21 96.76
CA PRO A 372 -56.86 -14.43 98.19
C PRO A 372 -58.27 -14.51 98.82
N LEU A 373 -58.53 -15.57 99.57
CA LEU A 373 -59.73 -15.72 100.40
C LEU A 373 -59.65 -14.72 101.58
N ARG A 374 -60.72 -13.95 101.80
CA ARG A 374 -60.88 -13.01 102.92
C ARG A 374 -61.14 -13.73 104.24
#